data_AF-A0AAX1Q4P2-F1
#
_entry.id   AF-A0AAX1Q4P2-F1
#
_cell.length_a   1.000
_cell.length_b   1.000
_cell.length_c   1.000
_cell.angle_alpha   90.00
_cell.angle_beta   90.00
_cell.angle_gamma   90.00
#
_symmetry.space_group_name_H-M   'P 1'
#
loop_
_entity.id
_entity.type
_entity.pdbx_description
1 polymer ?
#
loop_
_entity_poly.entity_id
_entity_poly.type
_entity_poly.pdbx_seq_one_letter_code
_entity_poly.pdbx_strand_id
1 'polypeptide(L)' 'MKKAILKFVIYFSTFLIGNLIINILFKPHIDFLTVFSTAFGVSLGIATVELYTNKRSKEV' A
#
# COMPACT_ATOMS: atom_id res chain seq x y z
N MET A 1 16.21 6.74 0.44
CA MET A 1 15.33 6.13 1.45
C MET A 1 14.16 7.03 1.86
N LYS A 2 14.38 8.29 2.27
CA LYS A 2 13.27 9.20 2.68
C LYS A 2 12.13 9.33 1.66
N LYS A 3 12.43 9.49 0.36
CA LYS A 3 11.39 9.57 -0.71
C LYS A 3 10.60 8.27 -0.89
N ALA A 4 11.25 7.10 -0.78
CA ALA A 4 10.59 5.80 -0.94
C ALA A 4 9.66 5.50 0.25
N ILE A 5 10.09 5.82 1.46
CA ILE A 5 9.27 5.70 2.67
C ILE A 5 8.07 6.64 2.59
N LEU A 6 8.27 7.89 2.14
CA LEU A 6 7.15 8.83 1.95
C LEU A 6 6.12 8.32 0.94
N LYS A 7 6.58 7.80 -0.20
CA LYS A 7 5.67 7.17 -1.19
C LYS A 7 4.93 5.98 -0.61
N PHE A 8 5.62 5.11 0.12
CA PHE A 8 5.00 3.99 0.81
C PHE A 8 3.90 4.44 1.77
N VAL A 9 4.16 5.46 2.60
CA VAL A 9 3.17 6.02 3.53
C VAL A 9 1.96 6.57 2.78
N ILE A 10 2.18 7.29 1.66
CA ILE A 10 1.07 7.81 0.84
C ILE A 10 0.23 6.66 0.28
N TYR A 11 0.85 5.66 -0.36
CA TYR A 11 0.12 4.50 -0.89
C TYR A 11 -0.62 3.76 0.22
N PHE A 12 0.04 3.50 1.34
CA PHE A 12 -0.53 2.83 2.49
C PHE A 12 -1.75 3.59 3.03
N SER A 13 -1.63 4.90 3.24
CA SER A 13 -2.75 5.72 3.70
C SER A 13 -3.91 5.73 2.71
N THR A 14 -3.64 5.86 1.40
CA THR A 14 -4.69 5.82 0.37
C THR A 14 -5.42 4.48 0.35
N PHE A 15 -4.70 3.36 0.33
CA PHE A 15 -5.30 2.03 0.32
C PHE A 15 -6.01 1.72 1.64
N LEU A 16 -5.47 2.14 2.78
CA LEU A 16 -6.08 1.92 4.09
C LEU A 16 -7.40 2.67 4.21
N ILE A 17 -7.44 3.97 3.86
CA ILE A 17 -8.65 4.79 3.94
C ILE A 17 -9.69 4.28 2.93
N GLY A 18 -9.30 4.03 1.69
CA GLY A 18 -10.22 3.53 0.66
C GLY A 18 -10.84 2.18 1.03
N ASN A 19 -10.02 1.25 1.53
CA ASN A 19 -10.48 -0.08 1.91
C ASN A 19 -11.33 -0.04 3.18
N LEU A 20 -11.08 0.89 4.10
CA LEU A 20 -11.90 1.12 5.29
C LEU A 20 -13.29 1.68 4.92
N ILE A 21 -13.36 2.64 4.00
CA ILE A 21 -14.63 3.19 3.49
C ILE A 21 -15.47 2.07 2.86
N ILE A 22 -14.87 1.24 2.00
CA ILE A 22 -15.56 0.11 1.36
C ILE A 22 -16.02 -0.90 2.42
N ASN A 23 -15.20 -1.21 3.43
CA ASN A 23 -15.60 -2.12 4.51
C ASN A 23 -16.82 -1.59 5.27
N ILE A 24 -16.84 -0.30 5.63
CA ILE A 24 -17.95 0.34 6.35
C ILE A 24 -19.23 0.33 5.52
N LEU A 25 -19.13 0.57 4.21
CA LEU A 25 -20.30 0.63 3.33
C LEU A 25 -20.92 -0.74 3.02
N PHE A 26 -20.10 -1.79 2.92
CA PHE A 26 -20.53 -3.08 2.37
C PHE A 26 -20.43 -4.26 3.32
N LYS A 27 -19.77 -4.13 4.48
CA LYS A 27 -19.67 -5.22 5.47
C LYS A 27 -20.36 -4.86 6.78
N PRO A 28 -21.11 -5.81 7.39
CA PRO A 28 -21.76 -5.61 8.69
C PRO A 28 -20.76 -5.50 9.85
N HIS A 29 -19.54 -6.01 9.66
CA HIS A 29 -18.46 -5.94 10.65
C HIS A 29 -17.17 -5.47 9.97
N ILE A 30 -16.51 -4.50 10.61
CA ILE A 30 -15.22 -3.98 10.15
C ILE A 30 -14.14 -4.98 10.54
N ASP A 31 -13.58 -5.67 9.55
CA ASP A 31 -12.41 -6.51 9.75
C ASP A 31 -11.14 -5.68 9.57
N PHE A 32 -10.73 -5.04 10.66
CA PHE A 32 -9.58 -4.14 10.66
C PHE A 32 -8.28 -4.85 10.27
N LEU A 33 -8.12 -6.12 10.65
CA LEU A 33 -6.91 -6.90 10.32
C LEU A 33 -6.82 -7.15 8.82
N THR A 34 -7.94 -7.51 8.19
CA THR A 34 -8.01 -7.69 6.73
C THR A 34 -7.77 -6.36 6.00
N VAL A 35 -8.38 -5.27 6.47
CA VAL A 35 -8.20 -3.93 5.86
C VAL A 35 -6.74 -3.48 5.95
N PHE A 36 -6.12 -3.65 7.12
CA PHE A 36 -4.71 -3.30 7.36
C PHE A 36 -3.75 -4.15 6.53
N SER A 37 -3.89 -5.49 6.59
CA SER A 37 -2.99 -6.42 5.89
C SER A 37 -3.05 -6.25 4.38
N THR A 38 -4.23 -5.99 3.82
CA THR A 38 -4.40 -5.71 2.39
C THR A 38 -3.69 -4.41 2.00
N ALA A 39 -3.94 -3.33 2.74
CA ALA A 39 -3.30 -2.04 2.47
C ALA A 39 -1.77 -2.13 2.60
N PHE A 40 -1.29 -2.85 3.61
CA PHE A 40 0.14 -3.08 3.83
C PHE A 40 0.77 -3.90 2.70
N GLY A 41 0.16 -5.02 2.33
CA GLY A 41 0.65 -5.90 1.28
C GLY A 41 0.72 -5.24 -0.10
N VAL A 42 -0.35 -4.52 -0.49
CA VAL A 42 -0.37 -3.79 -1.77
C VAL A 42 0.70 -2.70 -1.79
N SER A 43 0.82 -1.92 -0.72
CA SER A 43 1.80 -0.83 -0.63
C SER A 43 3.23 -1.34 -0.65
N LEU A 44 3.50 -2.46 0.03
CA LEU A 44 4.80 -3.13 -0.02
C LEU A 44 5.10 -3.70 -1.40
N GLY A 45 4.11 -4.29 -2.07
CA GLY A 45 4.24 -4.80 -3.43
C GLY A 45 4.65 -3.70 -4.40
N ILE A 46 3.95 -2.56 -4.37
CA ILE A 46 4.28 -1.39 -5.19
C ILE A 46 5.69 -0.87 -4.87
N ALA A 47 6.04 -0.72 -3.59
CA ALA A 47 7.36 -0.25 -3.19
C ALA A 47 8.48 -1.21 -3.65
N THR A 48 8.24 -2.53 -3.58
CA THR A 48 9.19 -3.56 -4.03
C THR A 48 9.39 -3.51 -5.53
N VAL A 49 8.30 -3.40 -6.31
CA VAL A 49 8.36 -3.27 -7.78
C VAL A 49 9.08 -1.97 -8.17
N GLU A 50 8.78 -0.86 -7.51
CA GLU A 50 9.44 0.43 -7.78
C GLU A 50 10.95 0.38 -7.48
N LEU A 51 11.36 -0.30 -6.41
CA LEU A 51 12.77 -0.53 -6.10
C LEU A 51 13.45 -1.43 -7.13
N TYR A 52 12.78 -2.51 -7.55
CA TYR A 52 13.31 -3.44 -8.56
C TYR A 52 13.50 -2.75 -9.92
N THR A 53 12.48 -2.04 -10.40
CA THR A 53 12.54 -1.30 -11.67
C THR A 53 13.59 -0.19 -11.65
N ASN A 54 13.70 0.57 -10.55
CA ASN A 54 14.74 1.60 -10.43
C ASN A 54 16.16 1.04 -10.37
N LYS A 55 16.36 -0.17 -9.83
CA LYS A 55 17.68 -0.83 -9.89
C LYS A 55 18.01 -1.22 -11.33
N ARG A 56 17.06 -1.85 -12.02
CA ARG A 56 17.23 -2.32 -13.40
C ARG A 56 17.45 -1.16 -14.40
N SER A 57 16.78 -0.03 -14.20
CA SER A 57 16.95 1.18 -15.03
C SER A 57 18.30 1.89 -14.83
N LYS A 58 19.06 1.56 -13.79
CA LYS A 58 20.41 2.13 -13.54
C LYS A 58 21.54 1.21 -14.01
N GLU A 59 21.20 -0.02 -14.38
CA GLU A 59 22.13 -1.01 -14.93
C GLU A 59 22.14 -1.00 -16.47
N VAL A 60 21.21 -0.28 -17.12
CA VAL A 60 21.15 0.00 -18.56
C VAL A 60 21.67 1.41 -18.81
#